data_AF-A0A9P7GFX0-F1
#
_entry.id   AF-A0A9P7GFX0-F1
#
_cell.length_a   1.000
_cell.length_b   1.000
_cell.length_c   1.000
_cell.angle_alpha   90.00
_cell.angle_beta   90.00
_cell.angle_gamma   90.00
#
_symmetry.space_group_name_H-M   'P 1'
#
loop_
_entity.id
_entity.type
_entity.pdbx_description
1 polymer ?
#
loop_
_entity_poly.entity_id
_entity_poly.type
_entity_poly.pdbx_seq_one_letter_code
_entity_poly.pdbx_strand_id
1 'polypeptide(L)'
;MATAVLLPPSTPSDYHRIISPTLKVSNDPQIPIPVGILACQRDPLLRSLDTSVVAVSVSQPVAPPSKKSAKKSVNAPAIPSDPILEVILHDTVIFPEGGGQPTDTGVITTTADGVAWEVVQAKRHGGHAVHYVRVKDGDVDKASLAFSPGASVTVSLGQEDFDRRYDHMSMHTSQHVLSALLEARLGILTLSWSLTSYPSPCYVEIPRGMTPEEISSIQNEANRLVFEGRRVHVEVEELDRTQVKPVPTLESGRAVGRGLPDDYTGGVKRVIVIDGVDRNPCCGTHLPSLHNLQLFLLPHTDALARSTTTNARLYFLAGPRLISHLTSNHNLITNTAAILSCGAPLVPDRVKQVVDERKKAERRIDDVEAELARYIAEGLVKDLAQTEDGSLFKRHIHRTEDSANVLGFLSAIASAFSNAASAASEAKSYLIVFTSTPTSQTASSTTVVVVLGSDDKKVKEAGEGLKSKLGVKGGGKGAKWSGKYVGVWREAKENVTLENLLSGL
;
A
#
# COMPACT_ATOMS: atom_id res chain seq x y z
N MET A 1 9.96 -33.80 20.57
CA MET A 1 9.45 -32.96 19.45
C MET A 1 8.25 -33.68 18.86
N ALA A 2 7.03 -33.34 19.28
CA ALA A 2 5.84 -33.83 18.61
C ALA A 2 5.72 -33.02 17.31
N THR A 3 6.23 -33.56 16.22
CA THR A 3 6.03 -32.97 14.90
C THR A 3 4.55 -33.16 14.58
N ALA A 4 3.75 -32.11 14.73
CA ALA A 4 2.40 -32.10 14.20
C ALA A 4 2.53 -32.29 12.68
N VAL A 5 2.31 -33.51 12.20
CA VAL A 5 2.18 -33.78 10.77
C VAL A 5 0.86 -33.13 10.36
N LEU A 6 0.93 -31.90 9.89
CA LEU A 6 -0.17 -31.28 9.16
C LEU A 6 -0.31 -32.06 7.87
N LEU A 7 -1.20 -33.06 7.86
CA LEU A 7 -1.57 -33.75 6.62
C LEU A 7 -2.01 -32.68 5.61
N PRO A 8 -1.57 -32.77 4.35
CA PRO A 8 -2.03 -31.85 3.33
C PRO A 8 -3.56 -31.93 3.28
N PRO A 9 -4.25 -30.78 3.21
CA PRO A 9 -5.70 -30.78 3.20
C PRO A 9 -6.19 -31.58 1.99
N SER A 10 -7.18 -32.44 2.24
CA SER A 10 -7.93 -33.13 1.20
C SER A 10 -9.37 -32.65 1.21
N THR A 11 -10.00 -32.66 0.04
CA THR A 11 -11.43 -32.34 -0.05
C THR A 11 -12.23 -33.55 0.45
N PRO A 12 -13.07 -33.40 1.48
CA PRO A 12 -13.95 -34.46 1.92
C PRO A 12 -14.89 -34.91 0.81
N SER A 13 -15.20 -36.21 0.73
CA SER A 13 -16.09 -36.75 -0.31
C SER A 13 -17.49 -36.14 -0.30
N ASP A 14 -17.93 -35.60 0.84
CA ASP A 14 -19.22 -34.96 1.00
C ASP A 14 -19.16 -33.42 0.96
N TYR A 15 -18.03 -32.85 0.53
CA TYR A 15 -17.89 -31.40 0.32
C TYR A 15 -18.88 -30.89 -0.72
N HIS A 16 -19.10 -31.62 -1.82
CA HIS A 16 -20.03 -31.22 -2.88
C HIS A 16 -21.29 -32.09 -2.82
N ARG A 17 -22.44 -31.45 -2.59
CA ARG A 17 -23.74 -32.13 -2.39
C ARG A 17 -24.76 -31.62 -3.41
N ILE A 18 -25.23 -32.52 -4.25
CA ILE A 18 -26.38 -32.24 -5.11
C ILE A 18 -27.63 -32.54 -4.29
N ILE A 19 -28.40 -31.50 -3.96
CA ILE A 19 -29.62 -31.60 -3.16
C ILE A 19 -30.90 -31.60 -4.02
N SER A 20 -30.74 -31.40 -5.34
CA SER A 20 -31.82 -31.58 -6.31
C SER A 20 -31.91 -33.05 -6.77
N PRO A 21 -33.14 -33.60 -6.92
CA PRO A 21 -33.33 -34.95 -7.44
C PRO A 21 -33.09 -35.06 -8.96
N THR A 22 -33.12 -33.94 -9.68
CA THR A 22 -33.08 -33.90 -11.15
C THR A 22 -31.76 -33.37 -11.70
N LEU A 23 -31.00 -32.59 -10.92
CA LEU A 23 -29.71 -32.08 -11.33
C LEU A 23 -28.68 -33.22 -11.40
N LYS A 24 -28.03 -33.37 -12.56
CA LYS A 24 -26.94 -34.32 -12.75
C LYS A 24 -25.76 -33.61 -13.41
N VAL A 25 -24.55 -33.96 -12.98
CA VAL A 25 -23.33 -33.57 -13.69
C VAL A 25 -23.27 -34.40 -14.96
N SER A 26 -23.21 -33.75 -16.12
CA SER A 26 -23.10 -34.45 -17.41
C SER A 26 -21.75 -35.16 -17.48
N ASN A 27 -21.75 -36.40 -17.98
CA ASN A 27 -20.54 -37.14 -18.33
C ASN A 27 -20.28 -37.12 -19.85
N ASP A 28 -21.11 -36.41 -20.62
CA ASP A 28 -20.94 -36.28 -22.07
C ASP A 28 -19.80 -35.29 -22.35
N PRO A 29 -18.66 -35.75 -22.92
CA PRO A 29 -17.48 -34.91 -23.17
C PRO A 29 -17.72 -33.82 -24.22
N GLN A 30 -18.85 -33.82 -24.92
CA GLN A 30 -19.24 -32.78 -25.88
C GLN A 30 -20.03 -31.64 -25.23
N ILE A 31 -20.50 -31.82 -23.98
CA ILE A 31 -21.33 -30.83 -23.28
C ILE A 31 -20.50 -30.17 -22.18
N PRO A 32 -20.30 -28.84 -22.20
CA PRO A 32 -19.53 -28.16 -21.17
C PRO A 32 -20.30 -28.12 -19.84
N ILE A 33 -19.63 -28.48 -18.74
CA ILE A 33 -20.18 -28.40 -17.39
C ILE A 33 -20.38 -26.93 -17.01
N PRO A 34 -21.56 -26.56 -16.49
CA PRO A 34 -21.86 -25.16 -16.20
C PRO A 34 -21.09 -24.65 -14.97
N VAL A 35 -20.77 -23.36 -14.99
CA VAL A 35 -20.26 -22.62 -13.84
C VAL A 35 -21.27 -22.71 -12.69
N GLY A 36 -20.81 -23.20 -11.55
CA GLY A 36 -21.61 -23.59 -10.39
C GLY A 36 -21.32 -25.03 -9.96
N ILE A 37 -20.93 -25.90 -10.91
CA ILE A 37 -20.60 -27.31 -10.66
C ILE A 37 -19.35 -27.76 -11.41
N LEU A 38 -18.42 -26.86 -11.76
CA LEU A 38 -17.12 -27.22 -12.36
C LEU A 38 -16.27 -28.07 -11.41
N ALA A 39 -15.31 -28.83 -11.92
CA ALA A 39 -14.39 -29.62 -11.10
C ALA A 39 -13.73 -28.80 -9.99
N CYS A 40 -13.24 -27.59 -10.29
CA CYS A 40 -12.70 -26.67 -9.27
C CYS A 40 -13.70 -26.21 -8.20
N GLN A 41 -15.01 -26.32 -8.44
CA GLN A 41 -16.07 -25.97 -7.49
C GLN A 41 -16.60 -27.20 -6.74
N ARG A 42 -16.46 -28.41 -7.30
CA ARG A 42 -16.78 -29.70 -6.68
C ARG A 42 -15.64 -30.23 -5.81
N ASP A 43 -14.40 -30.03 -6.27
CA ASP A 43 -13.17 -30.31 -5.54
C ASP A 43 -12.23 -29.08 -5.62
N PRO A 44 -12.26 -28.20 -4.61
CA PRO A 44 -11.50 -26.96 -4.62
C PRO A 44 -9.98 -27.17 -4.51
N LEU A 45 -9.54 -28.35 -4.05
CA LEU A 45 -8.12 -28.69 -3.88
C LEU A 45 -7.57 -29.51 -5.06
N LEU A 46 -8.43 -29.92 -6.01
CA LEU A 46 -8.01 -30.60 -7.23
C LEU A 46 -7.13 -29.69 -8.09
N ARG A 47 -5.93 -30.20 -8.41
CA ARG A 47 -4.90 -29.45 -9.15
C ARG A 47 -4.83 -29.78 -10.63
N SER A 48 -5.31 -30.95 -11.04
CA SER A 48 -5.20 -31.43 -12.41
C SER A 48 -6.43 -32.27 -12.78
N LEU A 49 -6.82 -32.21 -14.05
CA LEU A 49 -7.94 -32.96 -14.59
C LEU A 49 -7.71 -33.26 -16.08
N ASP A 50 -7.93 -34.51 -16.47
CA ASP A 50 -8.06 -34.87 -17.88
C ASP A 50 -9.48 -34.58 -18.37
N THR A 51 -9.60 -33.86 -19.48
CA THR A 51 -10.86 -33.39 -20.04
C THR A 51 -10.78 -33.32 -21.57
N SER A 52 -11.91 -33.05 -22.22
CA SER A 52 -12.00 -32.80 -23.65
C SER A 52 -12.22 -31.32 -23.97
N VAL A 53 -11.79 -30.91 -25.16
CA VAL A 53 -12.16 -29.63 -25.76
C VAL A 53 -13.57 -29.75 -26.34
N VAL A 54 -14.43 -28.80 -25.99
CA VAL A 54 -15.80 -28.69 -26.53
C VAL A 54 -15.82 -27.73 -27.72
N ALA A 55 -15.18 -26.57 -27.58
CA ALA A 55 -15.13 -25.56 -28.62
C ALA A 55 -13.86 -24.72 -28.53
N VAL A 56 -13.44 -24.19 -29.67
CA VAL A 56 -12.34 -23.22 -29.78
C VAL A 56 -12.74 -22.10 -30.73
N SER A 57 -12.39 -20.87 -30.38
CA SER A 57 -12.50 -19.70 -31.26
C SER A 57 -11.29 -18.79 -31.10
N VAL A 58 -10.97 -18.04 -32.15
CA VAL A 58 -9.90 -17.04 -32.12
C VAL A 58 -10.50 -15.68 -31.77
N SER A 59 -9.92 -15.01 -30.78
CA SER A 59 -10.30 -13.67 -30.36
C SER A 59 -9.12 -12.73 -30.61
N GLN A 60 -9.36 -11.60 -31.28
CA GLN A 60 -8.43 -10.48 -31.30
C GLN A 60 -8.96 -9.44 -30.31
N PRO A 61 -8.28 -9.21 -29.17
CA PRO A 61 -8.75 -8.22 -28.22
C PRO A 61 -8.72 -6.82 -28.87
N VAL A 62 -9.88 -6.20 -29.00
CA VAL A 62 -10.01 -4.83 -29.51
C VAL A 62 -9.26 -3.89 -28.55
N ALA A 63 -8.39 -3.03 -29.07
CA ALA A 63 -7.68 -2.03 -28.28
C ALA A 63 -8.67 -1.25 -27.37
N PRO A 64 -8.32 -0.99 -26.09
CA PRO A 64 -9.26 -0.38 -25.17
C PRO A 64 -9.72 1.00 -25.70
N PRO A 65 -11.03 1.32 -25.65
CA PRO A 65 -11.52 2.61 -26.09
C PRO A 65 -10.89 3.72 -25.24
N SER A 66 -10.40 4.77 -25.91
CA SER A 66 -9.86 5.93 -25.23
C SER A 66 -10.96 6.62 -24.40
N LYS A 67 -10.68 6.78 -23.09
CA LYS A 67 -11.44 7.59 -22.13
C LYS A 67 -12.90 7.17 -21.87
N LYS A 68 -13.09 6.08 -21.10
CA LYS A 68 -14.11 6.07 -20.03
C LYS A 68 -13.47 5.52 -18.76
N SER A 69 -13.58 6.27 -17.66
CA SER A 69 -13.09 5.85 -16.35
C SER A 69 -13.89 4.64 -15.85
N ALA A 70 -13.46 3.44 -16.25
CA ALA A 70 -13.94 2.22 -15.65
C ALA A 70 -13.54 2.24 -14.17
N LYS A 71 -14.53 2.09 -13.27
CA LYS A 71 -14.28 1.83 -11.86
C LYS A 71 -13.33 0.65 -11.77
N LYS A 72 -12.16 0.83 -11.12
CA LYS A 72 -11.16 -0.20 -10.86
C LYS A 72 -11.84 -1.48 -10.34
N SER A 73 -12.07 -2.45 -11.21
CA SER A 73 -12.48 -3.80 -10.83
C SER A 73 -11.40 -4.79 -11.25
N VAL A 74 -10.58 -5.11 -10.24
CA VAL A 74 -10.03 -6.43 -9.91
C VAL A 74 -8.80 -6.94 -10.68
N ASN A 75 -7.91 -7.55 -9.88
CA ASN A 75 -6.58 -8.11 -10.09
C ASN A 75 -6.52 -9.30 -11.08
N ALA A 76 -7.29 -9.28 -12.17
CA ALA A 76 -7.10 -10.23 -13.25
C ALA A 76 -5.86 -9.85 -14.08
N PRO A 77 -5.02 -10.81 -14.51
CA PRO A 77 -3.95 -10.53 -15.47
C PRO A 77 -4.52 -9.87 -16.73
N ALA A 78 -3.77 -8.91 -17.29
CA ALA A 78 -4.17 -8.26 -18.53
C ALA A 78 -4.09 -9.26 -19.70
N ILE A 79 -5.11 -9.25 -20.56
CA ILE A 79 -5.06 -10.01 -21.81
C ILE A 79 -4.01 -9.35 -22.74
N PRO A 80 -3.09 -10.12 -23.35
CA PRO A 80 -2.13 -9.62 -24.34
C PRO A 80 -2.82 -8.96 -25.54
N SER A 81 -2.10 -8.10 -26.27
CA SER A 81 -2.58 -7.51 -27.54
C SER A 81 -2.52 -8.47 -28.73
N ASP A 82 -1.86 -9.61 -28.57
CA ASP A 82 -1.69 -10.63 -29.60
C ASP A 82 -2.98 -11.49 -29.75
N PRO A 83 -3.15 -12.21 -30.88
CA PRO A 83 -4.24 -13.17 -31.03
C PRO A 83 -4.28 -14.16 -29.87
N ILE A 84 -5.46 -14.38 -29.30
CA ILE A 84 -5.68 -15.29 -28.18
C ILE A 84 -6.75 -16.32 -28.53
N LEU A 85 -6.60 -17.55 -28.06
CA LEU A 85 -7.63 -18.57 -28.21
C LEU A 85 -8.61 -18.52 -27.05
N GLU A 86 -9.89 -18.61 -27.37
CA GLU A 86 -10.97 -18.85 -26.43
C GLU A 86 -11.33 -20.34 -26.51
N VAL A 87 -10.99 -21.08 -25.45
CA VAL A 87 -11.19 -22.53 -25.38
C VAL A 87 -12.25 -22.86 -24.33
N ILE A 88 -13.27 -23.61 -24.74
CA ILE A 88 -14.28 -24.18 -23.85
C ILE A 88 -13.95 -25.66 -23.67
N LEU A 89 -13.81 -26.08 -22.42
CA LEU A 89 -13.56 -27.47 -22.04
C LEU A 89 -14.85 -28.12 -21.52
N HIS A 90 -14.91 -29.44 -21.54
CA HIS A 90 -15.98 -30.19 -20.89
C HIS A 90 -16.01 -29.88 -19.39
N ASP A 91 -14.85 -29.92 -18.72
CA ASP A 91 -14.70 -29.53 -17.32
C ASP A 91 -13.34 -28.86 -17.08
N THR A 92 -13.15 -28.22 -15.93
CA THR A 92 -11.90 -27.51 -15.64
C THR A 92 -11.58 -27.33 -14.15
N VAL A 93 -10.29 -27.43 -13.83
CA VAL A 93 -9.73 -27.03 -12.51
C VAL A 93 -9.39 -25.53 -12.44
N ILE A 94 -9.41 -24.81 -13.56
CA ILE A 94 -9.19 -23.35 -13.62
C ILE A 94 -10.51 -22.64 -13.34
N PHE A 95 -10.57 -21.91 -12.23
CA PHE A 95 -11.75 -21.15 -11.85
C PHE A 95 -11.85 -19.86 -12.70
N PRO A 96 -12.98 -19.63 -13.41
CA PRO A 96 -13.11 -18.50 -14.31
C PRO A 96 -13.19 -17.17 -13.56
N GLU A 97 -14.21 -16.97 -12.73
CA GLU A 97 -14.39 -15.84 -11.82
C GLU A 97 -15.78 -15.96 -11.20
N GLY A 98 -16.00 -15.32 -10.05
CA GLY A 98 -17.32 -15.33 -9.42
C GLY A 98 -17.30 -14.92 -7.96
N GLY A 99 -18.41 -14.37 -7.46
CA GLY A 99 -18.54 -13.96 -6.05
C GLY A 99 -17.63 -12.79 -5.63
N GLY A 100 -16.85 -12.19 -6.54
CA GLY A 100 -15.79 -11.23 -6.21
C GLY A 100 -14.39 -11.84 -6.15
N GLN A 101 -14.26 -13.15 -6.32
CA GLN A 101 -12.99 -13.85 -6.47
C GLN A 101 -12.47 -13.71 -7.91
N PRO A 102 -11.19 -13.32 -8.11
CA PRO A 102 -10.56 -13.27 -9.42
C PRO A 102 -10.39 -14.65 -10.07
N THR A 103 -10.21 -14.63 -11.40
CA THR A 103 -9.81 -15.80 -12.20
C THR A 103 -8.55 -16.47 -11.68
N ASP A 104 -8.50 -17.78 -11.83
CA ASP A 104 -7.26 -18.54 -11.78
C ASP A 104 -6.44 -18.38 -13.06
N THR A 105 -5.21 -18.84 -12.98
CA THR A 105 -4.25 -19.01 -14.08
C THR A 105 -3.82 -20.48 -14.09
N GLY A 106 -3.24 -20.96 -15.17
CA GLY A 106 -2.78 -22.34 -15.24
C GLY A 106 -2.34 -22.75 -16.63
N VAL A 107 -2.29 -24.06 -16.85
CA VAL A 107 -1.80 -24.66 -18.10
C VAL A 107 -2.81 -25.69 -18.60
N ILE A 108 -3.02 -25.70 -19.92
CA ILE A 108 -3.68 -26.79 -20.61
C ILE A 108 -2.62 -27.52 -21.45
N THR A 109 -2.45 -28.81 -21.24
CA THR A 109 -1.49 -29.65 -21.97
C THR A 109 -2.24 -30.56 -22.92
N THR A 110 -1.91 -30.50 -24.21
CA THR A 110 -2.52 -31.37 -25.23
C THR A 110 -1.97 -32.78 -25.12
N THR A 111 -2.86 -33.78 -25.00
CA THR A 111 -2.44 -35.17 -24.73
C THR A 111 -1.73 -35.82 -25.93
N ALA A 112 -2.04 -35.38 -27.16
CA ALA A 112 -1.50 -35.97 -28.38
C ALA A 112 0.01 -35.71 -28.58
N ASP A 113 0.50 -34.53 -28.19
CA ASP A 113 1.87 -34.08 -28.43
C ASP A 113 2.59 -33.60 -27.14
N GLY A 114 1.88 -33.56 -26.01
CA GLY A 114 2.42 -33.12 -24.72
C GLY A 114 2.71 -31.62 -24.64
N VAL A 115 2.20 -30.82 -25.58
CA VAL A 115 2.48 -29.38 -25.62
C VAL A 115 1.67 -28.65 -24.55
N ALA A 116 2.36 -27.90 -23.70
CA ALA A 116 1.76 -27.07 -22.67
C ALA A 116 1.39 -25.68 -23.20
N TRP A 117 0.17 -25.23 -22.91
CA TRP A 117 -0.37 -23.93 -23.32
C TRP A 117 -0.77 -23.11 -22.10
N GLU A 118 -0.31 -21.86 -22.03
CA GLU A 118 -0.57 -20.96 -20.89
C GLU A 118 -2.00 -20.40 -20.97
N VAL A 119 -2.75 -20.55 -19.88
CA VAL A 119 -4.05 -19.89 -19.69
C VAL A 119 -3.83 -18.60 -18.92
N VAL A 120 -3.95 -17.48 -19.62
CA VAL A 120 -3.69 -16.14 -19.06
C VAL A 120 -4.84 -15.69 -18.16
N GLN A 121 -6.05 -16.07 -18.54
CA GLN A 121 -7.28 -15.74 -17.85
C GLN A 121 -8.36 -16.76 -18.20
N ALA A 122 -9.31 -16.99 -17.31
CA ALA A 122 -10.59 -17.59 -17.63
C ALA A 122 -11.70 -16.60 -17.27
N LYS A 123 -12.83 -16.66 -17.97
CA LYS A 123 -14.03 -15.86 -17.65
C LYS A 123 -15.28 -16.70 -17.79
N ARG A 124 -16.32 -16.28 -17.07
CA ARG A 124 -17.65 -16.84 -17.25
C ARG A 124 -18.34 -16.11 -18.40
N HIS A 125 -18.75 -16.84 -19.42
CA HIS A 125 -19.65 -16.36 -20.47
C HIS A 125 -20.93 -17.17 -20.42
N GLY A 126 -22.03 -16.52 -20.04
CA GLY A 126 -23.28 -17.23 -19.78
C GLY A 126 -23.14 -18.25 -18.65
N GLY A 127 -23.28 -19.52 -19.00
CA GLY A 127 -23.10 -20.66 -18.10
C GLY A 127 -21.73 -21.33 -18.19
N HIS A 128 -20.81 -20.88 -19.04
CA HIS A 128 -19.61 -21.63 -19.39
C HIS A 128 -18.33 -20.95 -18.93
N ALA A 129 -17.30 -21.76 -18.64
CA ALA A 129 -15.93 -21.29 -18.42
C ALA A 129 -15.22 -21.19 -19.77
N VAL A 130 -14.81 -19.97 -20.15
CA VAL A 130 -14.02 -19.69 -21.35
C VAL A 130 -12.59 -19.42 -20.92
N HIS A 131 -11.65 -20.21 -21.45
CA HIS A 131 -10.23 -20.10 -21.16
C HIS A 131 -9.54 -19.29 -22.25
N TYR A 132 -8.85 -18.22 -21.86
CA TYR A 132 -8.06 -17.38 -22.74
C TYR A 132 -6.62 -17.91 -22.78
N VAL A 133 -6.33 -18.68 -23.84
CA VAL A 133 -5.10 -19.43 -24.01
C VAL A 133 -4.15 -18.66 -24.94
N ARG A 134 -2.92 -18.41 -24.47
CA ARG A 134 -1.90 -17.69 -25.22
C ARG A 134 -1.47 -18.51 -26.45
N VAL A 135 -1.45 -17.87 -27.61
CA VAL A 135 -0.88 -18.44 -28.84
C VAL A 135 0.64 -18.28 -28.79
N LYS A 136 1.37 -19.40 -28.84
CA LYS A 136 2.84 -19.40 -28.93
C LYS A 136 3.29 -19.07 -30.36
N ASP A 137 4.33 -18.25 -30.48
CA ASP A 137 4.99 -17.89 -31.75
C ASP A 137 4.07 -17.28 -32.83
N GLY A 138 2.85 -16.86 -32.48
CA GLY A 138 1.87 -16.28 -33.40
C GLY A 138 1.19 -17.28 -34.35
N ASP A 139 1.45 -18.59 -34.21
CA ASP A 139 0.87 -19.63 -35.06
C ASP A 139 -0.53 -20.04 -34.58
N VAL A 140 -1.51 -19.22 -34.96
CA VAL A 140 -2.93 -19.41 -34.60
C VAL A 140 -3.51 -20.69 -35.19
N ASP A 141 -3.08 -21.10 -36.38
CA ASP A 141 -3.61 -22.26 -37.08
C ASP A 141 -3.21 -23.56 -36.35
N LYS A 142 -1.92 -23.68 -36.00
CA LYS A 142 -1.43 -24.80 -35.20
C LYS A 142 -2.11 -24.86 -33.83
N ALA A 143 -2.25 -23.70 -33.17
CA ALA A 143 -2.92 -23.63 -31.88
C ALA A 143 -4.39 -24.04 -31.98
N SER A 144 -5.12 -23.57 -32.99
CA SER A 144 -6.53 -23.93 -33.22
C SER A 144 -6.70 -25.42 -33.52
N LEU A 145 -5.78 -26.00 -34.31
CA LEU A 145 -5.78 -27.43 -34.61
C LEU A 145 -5.57 -28.27 -33.34
N ALA A 146 -4.65 -27.85 -32.47
CA ALA A 146 -4.35 -28.52 -31.20
C ALA A 146 -5.57 -28.56 -30.24
N PHE A 147 -6.46 -27.57 -30.33
CA PHE A 147 -7.71 -27.48 -29.57
C PHE A 147 -8.96 -27.80 -30.40
N SER A 148 -8.85 -28.67 -31.42
CA SER A 148 -10.03 -29.11 -32.18
C SER A 148 -11.07 -29.76 -31.26
N PRO A 149 -12.39 -29.55 -31.47
CA PRO A 149 -13.43 -30.20 -30.68
C PRO A 149 -13.24 -31.71 -30.57
N GLY A 150 -13.33 -32.25 -29.35
CA GLY A 150 -13.06 -33.65 -29.02
C GLY A 150 -11.59 -33.95 -28.67
N ALA A 151 -10.66 -33.02 -28.84
CA ALA A 151 -9.26 -33.21 -28.43
C ALA A 151 -9.16 -33.46 -26.93
N SER A 152 -8.36 -34.46 -26.54
CA SER A 152 -8.06 -34.75 -25.13
C SER A 152 -6.94 -33.84 -24.63
N VAL A 153 -7.16 -33.25 -23.47
CA VAL A 153 -6.22 -32.33 -22.83
C VAL A 153 -6.19 -32.56 -21.32
N THR A 154 -5.06 -32.26 -20.70
CA THR A 154 -4.91 -32.20 -19.24
C THR A 154 -4.84 -30.75 -18.82
N VAL A 155 -5.81 -30.28 -18.04
CA VAL A 155 -5.79 -28.94 -17.44
C VAL A 155 -5.22 -29.01 -16.03
N SER A 156 -4.27 -28.13 -15.70
CA SER A 156 -3.55 -28.17 -14.44
C SER A 156 -3.20 -26.78 -13.89
N LEU A 157 -3.09 -26.70 -12.56
CA LEU A 157 -2.55 -25.57 -11.82
C LEU A 157 -1.12 -25.92 -11.41
N GLY A 158 -0.15 -25.08 -11.79
CA GLY A 158 1.20 -25.16 -11.26
C GLY A 158 1.24 -24.86 -9.75
N GLN A 159 2.41 -24.99 -9.12
CA GLN A 159 2.53 -24.72 -7.69
C GLN A 159 2.17 -23.25 -7.35
N GLU A 160 2.66 -22.29 -8.13
CA GLU A 160 2.35 -20.86 -7.94
C GLU A 160 0.86 -20.54 -8.18
N ASP A 161 0.27 -21.14 -9.23
CA ASP A 161 -1.15 -20.99 -9.53
C ASP A 161 -2.02 -21.58 -8.40
N PHE A 162 -1.61 -22.73 -7.86
CA PHE A 162 -2.30 -23.36 -6.75
C PHE A 162 -2.16 -22.56 -5.46
N ASP A 163 -0.98 -22.00 -5.17
CA ASP A 163 -0.77 -21.15 -4.00
C ASP A 163 -1.66 -19.90 -4.07
N ARG A 164 -1.79 -19.31 -5.26
CA ARG A 164 -2.73 -18.21 -5.54
C ARG A 164 -4.20 -18.66 -5.36
N ARG A 165 -4.58 -19.83 -5.88
CA ARG A 165 -5.91 -20.42 -5.67
C ARG A 165 -6.20 -20.64 -4.18
N TYR A 166 -5.24 -21.18 -3.45
CA TYR A 166 -5.37 -21.46 -2.02
C TYR A 166 -5.51 -20.17 -1.20
N ASP A 167 -4.73 -19.14 -1.53
CA ASP A 167 -4.89 -17.80 -1.00
C ASP A 167 -6.31 -17.26 -1.24
N HIS A 168 -6.78 -17.33 -2.50
CA HIS A 168 -8.11 -16.85 -2.85
C HIS A 168 -9.21 -17.57 -2.07
N MET A 169 -9.15 -18.90 -1.97
CA MET A 169 -10.10 -19.70 -1.19
C MET A 169 -10.05 -19.35 0.30
N SER A 170 -8.86 -19.12 0.84
CA SER A 170 -8.66 -18.71 2.23
C SER A 170 -9.37 -17.40 2.52
N MET A 171 -9.15 -16.39 1.68
CA MET A 171 -9.73 -15.07 1.87
C MET A 171 -11.24 -15.04 1.60
N HIS A 172 -11.72 -15.82 0.63
CA HIS A 172 -13.15 -15.90 0.34
C HIS A 172 -13.92 -16.60 1.48
N THR A 173 -13.41 -17.74 1.96
CA THR A 173 -13.97 -18.42 3.14
C THR A 173 -13.94 -17.52 4.37
N SER A 174 -12.86 -16.79 4.58
CA SER A 174 -12.71 -15.82 5.67
C SER A 174 -13.73 -14.69 5.60
N GLN A 175 -14.06 -14.21 4.40
CA GLN A 175 -15.08 -13.18 4.23
C GLN A 175 -16.47 -13.68 4.64
N HIS A 176 -16.83 -14.92 4.30
CA HIS A 176 -18.10 -15.51 4.72
C HIS A 176 -18.19 -15.61 6.25
N VAL A 177 -17.14 -16.12 6.90
CA VAL A 177 -17.07 -16.16 8.38
C VAL A 177 -17.23 -14.76 8.97
N LEU A 178 -16.48 -13.79 8.46
CA LEU A 178 -16.53 -12.41 8.97
C LEU A 178 -17.92 -11.79 8.81
N SER A 179 -18.52 -11.94 7.63
CA SER A 179 -19.82 -11.33 7.33
C SER A 179 -20.93 -11.94 8.18
N ALA A 180 -20.93 -13.27 8.34
CA ALA A 180 -21.89 -13.97 9.19
C ALA A 180 -21.75 -13.56 10.67
N LEU A 181 -20.52 -13.41 11.17
CA LEU A 181 -20.28 -12.96 12.55
C LEU A 181 -20.72 -11.51 12.78
N LEU A 182 -20.41 -10.61 11.84
CA LEU A 182 -20.84 -9.21 11.90
C LEU A 182 -22.36 -9.08 11.94
N GLU A 183 -23.06 -9.84 11.11
CA GLU A 183 -24.51 -9.85 11.07
C GLU A 183 -25.10 -10.49 12.34
N ALA A 184 -24.67 -11.70 12.70
CA ALA A 184 -25.25 -12.47 13.79
C ALA A 184 -24.95 -11.89 15.19
N ARG A 185 -23.81 -11.21 15.38
CA ARG A 185 -23.40 -10.67 16.69
C ARG A 185 -23.70 -9.19 16.85
N LEU A 186 -23.62 -8.42 15.77
CA LEU A 186 -23.68 -6.95 15.82
C LEU A 186 -24.80 -6.37 14.94
N GLY A 187 -25.51 -7.19 14.17
CA GLY A 187 -26.52 -6.71 13.21
C GLY A 187 -25.94 -5.87 12.08
N ILE A 188 -24.63 -6.00 11.80
CA ILE A 188 -23.93 -5.20 10.80
C ILE A 188 -23.91 -5.96 9.47
N LEU A 189 -24.63 -5.44 8.49
CA LEU A 189 -24.63 -6.01 7.14
C LEU A 189 -23.33 -5.67 6.37
N THR A 190 -22.84 -6.64 5.61
CA THR A 190 -21.73 -6.42 4.68
C THR A 190 -22.24 -5.78 3.39
N LEU A 191 -21.78 -4.56 3.09
CA LEU A 191 -22.23 -3.79 1.93
C LEU A 191 -21.54 -4.24 0.63
N SER A 192 -20.26 -4.56 0.74
CA SER A 192 -19.44 -5.12 -0.34
C SER A 192 -18.16 -5.69 0.24
N TRP A 193 -17.44 -6.52 -0.51
CA TRP A 193 -16.12 -6.99 -0.13
C TRP A 193 -15.16 -6.92 -1.31
N SER A 194 -13.86 -6.96 -1.02
CA SER A 194 -12.81 -6.94 -2.04
C SER A 194 -11.70 -7.91 -1.68
N LEU A 195 -11.42 -8.83 -2.60
CA LEU A 195 -10.19 -9.61 -2.61
C LEU A 195 -9.09 -8.76 -3.26
N THR A 196 -8.14 -8.28 -2.46
CA THR A 196 -7.06 -7.40 -2.89
C THR A 196 -5.83 -8.19 -3.32
N SER A 197 -4.93 -7.59 -4.10
CA SER A 197 -3.61 -8.20 -4.34
C SER A 197 -2.77 -8.14 -3.08
N TYR A 198 -2.16 -9.26 -2.71
CA TYR A 198 -1.12 -9.28 -1.70
C TYR A 198 0.04 -8.35 -2.12
N PRO A 199 0.64 -7.54 -1.22
CA PRO A 199 0.60 -7.61 0.25
C PRO A 199 -0.57 -6.87 0.93
N SER A 200 -1.48 -6.27 0.16
CA SER A 200 -2.61 -5.56 0.78
C SER A 200 -3.59 -6.53 1.45
N PRO A 201 -4.11 -6.23 2.66
CA PRO A 201 -5.18 -7.02 3.26
C PRO A 201 -6.49 -6.94 2.45
N CYS A 202 -7.31 -7.97 2.53
CA CYS A 202 -8.68 -7.93 2.00
C CYS A 202 -9.57 -7.11 2.94
N TYR A 203 -10.72 -6.65 2.46
CA TYR A 203 -11.65 -5.89 3.32
C TYR A 203 -13.12 -6.14 2.99
N VAL A 204 -13.96 -5.92 3.99
CA VAL A 204 -15.41 -5.75 3.85
C VAL A 204 -15.77 -4.28 4.10
N GLU A 205 -16.72 -3.74 3.34
CA GLU A 205 -17.34 -2.45 3.62
C GLU A 205 -18.56 -2.65 4.51
N ILE A 206 -18.63 -1.90 5.61
CA ILE A 206 -19.69 -1.94 6.61
C ILE A 206 -20.33 -0.55 6.76
N PRO A 207 -21.60 -0.44 7.21
CA PRO A 207 -22.34 0.82 7.29
C PRO A 207 -21.86 1.79 8.39
N ARG A 208 -20.99 1.32 9.32
CA ARG A 208 -20.43 2.13 10.40
C ARG A 208 -19.03 1.66 10.79
N GLY A 209 -18.27 2.50 11.48
CA GLY A 209 -17.05 2.08 12.18
C GLY A 209 -17.34 1.09 13.32
N MET A 210 -16.30 0.37 13.75
CA MET A 210 -16.35 -0.56 14.87
C MET A 210 -15.46 -0.09 16.02
N THR A 211 -15.84 -0.37 17.26
CA THR A 211 -14.98 -0.10 18.42
C THR A 211 -13.87 -1.16 18.54
N PRO A 212 -12.76 -0.86 19.23
CA PRO A 212 -11.71 -1.84 19.50
C PRO A 212 -12.23 -3.13 20.17
N GLU A 213 -13.23 -3.01 21.05
CA GLU A 213 -13.87 -4.15 21.75
C GLU A 213 -14.70 -5.01 20.79
N GLU A 214 -15.47 -4.39 19.89
CA GLU A 214 -16.20 -5.11 18.84
C GLU A 214 -15.24 -5.87 17.92
N ILE A 215 -14.16 -5.23 17.48
CA ILE A 215 -13.12 -5.83 16.64
C ILE A 215 -12.49 -7.03 17.37
N SER A 216 -12.09 -6.85 18.62
CA SER A 216 -11.48 -7.92 19.44
C SER A 216 -12.45 -9.09 19.64
N SER A 217 -13.72 -8.81 19.94
CA SER A 217 -14.75 -9.84 20.13
C SER A 217 -14.98 -10.65 18.86
N ILE A 218 -15.13 -9.99 17.69
CA ILE A 218 -15.34 -10.68 16.41
C ILE A 218 -14.10 -11.48 16.01
N GLN A 219 -12.89 -10.94 16.21
CA GLN A 219 -11.65 -11.66 15.93
C GLN A 219 -11.50 -12.91 16.81
N ASN A 220 -11.80 -12.82 18.11
CA ASN A 220 -11.72 -13.96 19.02
C ASN A 220 -12.72 -15.06 18.63
N GLU A 221 -13.95 -14.68 18.29
CA GLU A 221 -14.97 -15.63 17.83
C GLU A 221 -14.59 -16.27 16.49
N ALA A 222 -14.07 -15.50 15.53
CA ALA A 222 -13.57 -16.04 14.27
C ALA A 222 -12.44 -17.06 14.49
N ASN A 223 -11.47 -16.74 15.35
CA ASN A 223 -10.40 -17.67 15.70
C ASN A 223 -10.92 -18.92 16.44
N ARG A 224 -11.95 -18.79 17.29
CA ARG A 224 -12.60 -19.95 17.93
C ARG A 224 -13.20 -20.89 16.88
N LEU A 225 -13.94 -20.36 15.90
CA LEU A 225 -14.54 -21.16 14.83
C LEU A 225 -13.48 -21.81 13.92
N VAL A 226 -12.37 -21.11 13.65
CA VAL A 226 -11.20 -21.64 12.95
C VAL A 226 -10.57 -22.79 13.72
N PHE A 227 -10.38 -22.64 15.03
CA PHE A 227 -9.82 -23.67 15.90
C PHE A 227 -10.72 -24.90 16.01
N GLU A 228 -12.04 -24.70 16.12
CA GLU A 228 -13.05 -25.77 16.08
C GLU A 228 -13.06 -26.51 14.73
N GLY A 229 -12.51 -25.92 13.67
CA GLY A 229 -12.41 -26.54 12.36
C GLY A 229 -13.76 -26.78 11.70
N ARG A 230 -14.72 -25.84 11.87
CA ARG A 230 -16.07 -25.96 11.30
C ARG A 230 -16.00 -26.36 9.83
N ARG A 231 -16.83 -27.35 9.47
CA ARG A 231 -16.84 -27.91 8.13
C ARG A 231 -17.46 -26.91 7.18
N VAL A 232 -16.93 -26.88 5.97
CA VAL A 232 -17.45 -26.09 4.86
C VAL A 232 -17.82 -27.07 3.77
N HIS A 233 -19.03 -26.93 3.24
CA HIS A 233 -19.51 -27.74 2.13
C HIS A 233 -20.38 -26.88 1.20
N VAL A 234 -20.69 -27.46 0.04
CA VAL A 234 -21.43 -26.84 -1.05
C VAL A 234 -22.70 -27.65 -1.28
N GLU A 235 -23.83 -26.96 -1.29
CA GLU A 235 -25.10 -27.50 -1.75
C GLU A 235 -25.44 -26.92 -3.13
N VAL A 236 -25.82 -27.78 -4.07
CA VAL A 236 -26.24 -27.37 -5.42
C VAL A 236 -27.62 -27.91 -5.78
N GLU A 237 -28.43 -27.06 -6.39
CA GLU A 237 -29.79 -27.35 -6.87
C GLU A 237 -30.05 -26.65 -8.21
N GLU A 238 -31.14 -26.99 -8.91
CA GLU A 238 -31.53 -26.19 -10.07
C GLU A 238 -31.87 -24.76 -9.67
N LEU A 239 -31.50 -23.83 -10.53
CA LEU A 239 -31.90 -22.45 -10.39
C LEU A 239 -33.37 -22.28 -10.82
N ASP A 240 -34.26 -22.19 -9.84
CA ASP A 240 -35.61 -21.67 -10.06
C ASP A 240 -35.58 -20.14 -10.14
N ARG A 241 -35.69 -19.61 -11.37
CA ARG A 241 -35.72 -18.16 -11.64
C ARG A 241 -36.93 -17.45 -11.02
N THR A 242 -37.99 -18.18 -10.65
CA THR A 242 -39.18 -17.61 -10.01
C THR A 242 -38.99 -17.35 -8.51
N GLN A 243 -37.99 -17.96 -7.88
CA GLN A 243 -37.69 -17.85 -6.44
C GLN A 243 -36.48 -16.96 -6.13
N VAL A 244 -35.91 -16.28 -7.13
CA VAL A 244 -34.79 -15.36 -6.92
C VAL A 244 -35.30 -14.12 -6.17
N LYS A 245 -35.03 -14.07 -4.86
CA LYS A 245 -35.35 -12.90 -4.03
C LYS A 245 -34.54 -11.68 -4.53
N PRO A 246 -35.15 -10.49 -4.60
CA PRO A 246 -34.42 -9.27 -4.97
C PRO A 246 -33.31 -8.98 -3.97
N VAL A 247 -32.20 -8.44 -4.46
CA VAL A 247 -31.06 -8.03 -3.62
C VAL A 247 -31.55 -6.97 -2.62
N PRO A 248 -31.31 -7.14 -1.30
CA PRO A 248 -31.73 -6.17 -0.31
C PRO A 248 -31.16 -4.79 -0.66
N THR A 249 -31.98 -3.75 -0.61
CA THR A 249 -31.54 -2.38 -0.89
C THR A 249 -31.52 -1.61 0.41
N LEU A 250 -30.41 -0.93 0.72
CA LEU A 250 -30.35 -0.02 1.86
C LEU A 250 -31.33 1.16 1.63
N GLU A 251 -31.70 1.87 2.70
CA GLU A 251 -32.46 3.13 2.60
C GLU A 251 -31.78 4.17 1.70
N SER A 252 -30.46 4.08 1.51
CA SER A 252 -29.68 4.91 0.58
C SER A 252 -29.85 4.52 -0.90
N GLY A 253 -30.67 3.52 -1.24
CA GLY A 253 -30.85 3.01 -2.60
C GLY A 253 -29.72 2.11 -3.11
N ARG A 254 -28.70 1.81 -2.28
CA ARG A 254 -27.58 0.92 -2.65
C ARG A 254 -27.96 -0.54 -2.37
N ALA A 255 -27.85 -1.41 -3.38
CA ALA A 255 -27.98 -2.85 -3.22
C ALA A 255 -26.89 -3.41 -2.29
N VAL A 256 -27.28 -4.28 -1.35
CA VAL A 256 -26.43 -5.00 -0.40
C VAL A 256 -26.12 -6.36 -1.00
N GLY A 257 -24.91 -6.50 -1.56
CA GLY A 257 -24.49 -7.71 -2.27
C GLY A 257 -24.69 -7.64 -3.78
N ARG A 258 -24.15 -8.64 -4.49
CA ARG A 258 -24.35 -8.82 -5.94
C ARG A 258 -25.32 -9.97 -6.15
N GLY A 259 -26.44 -9.69 -6.79
CA GLY A 259 -27.39 -10.70 -7.25
C GLY A 259 -26.79 -11.57 -8.36
N LEU A 260 -27.58 -12.53 -8.83
CA LEU A 260 -27.21 -13.37 -9.96
C LEU A 260 -27.01 -12.48 -11.21
N PRO A 261 -25.91 -12.62 -11.97
CA PRO A 261 -25.71 -11.84 -13.19
C PRO A 261 -26.84 -12.07 -14.21
N ASP A 262 -27.26 -11.00 -14.91
CA ASP A 262 -28.35 -11.06 -15.89
C ASP A 262 -28.08 -12.05 -17.04
N ASP A 263 -26.80 -12.25 -17.37
CA ASP A 263 -26.34 -13.16 -18.41
C ASP A 263 -26.23 -14.63 -17.95
N TYR A 264 -26.47 -14.96 -16.68
CA TYR A 264 -26.24 -16.31 -16.16
C TYR A 264 -27.24 -17.34 -16.73
N THR A 265 -26.74 -18.23 -17.58
CA THR A 265 -27.50 -19.34 -18.19
C THR A 265 -27.13 -20.72 -17.63
N GLY A 266 -26.28 -20.79 -16.61
CA GLY A 266 -25.77 -22.06 -16.06
C GLY A 266 -26.81 -22.92 -15.35
N GLY A 267 -27.99 -22.38 -15.04
CA GLY A 267 -29.13 -23.16 -14.52
C GLY A 267 -28.93 -23.79 -13.14
N VAL A 268 -27.83 -23.47 -12.44
CA VAL A 268 -27.50 -24.04 -11.13
C VAL A 268 -27.47 -22.95 -10.07
N LYS A 269 -28.05 -23.24 -8.91
CA LYS A 269 -27.90 -22.43 -7.71
C LYS A 269 -26.95 -23.14 -6.76
N ARG A 270 -25.86 -22.45 -6.40
CA ARG A 270 -24.80 -22.94 -5.53
C ARG A 270 -24.80 -22.17 -4.21
N VAL A 271 -24.87 -22.90 -3.10
CA VAL A 271 -24.88 -22.37 -1.74
C VAL A 271 -23.67 -22.90 -0.98
N ILE A 272 -22.92 -22.00 -0.36
CA ILE A 272 -21.85 -22.35 0.57
C ILE A 272 -22.46 -22.45 1.97
N VAL A 273 -22.17 -23.54 2.65
CA VAL A 273 -22.60 -23.81 4.02
C VAL A 273 -21.36 -23.95 4.89
N ILE A 274 -21.25 -23.11 5.91
CA ILE A 274 -20.28 -23.23 6.99
C ILE A 274 -21.07 -23.67 8.22
N ASP A 275 -20.81 -24.90 8.70
CA ASP A 275 -21.63 -25.56 9.71
C ASP A 275 -21.85 -24.70 10.96
N GLY A 276 -23.10 -24.28 11.19
CA GLY A 276 -23.51 -23.47 12.34
C GLY A 276 -23.05 -22.00 12.29
N VAL A 277 -22.54 -21.53 11.15
CA VAL A 277 -22.00 -20.18 10.99
C VAL A 277 -22.70 -19.43 9.85
N ASP A 278 -22.66 -19.97 8.64
CA ASP A 278 -23.11 -19.26 7.44
C ASP A 278 -23.79 -20.19 6.43
N ARG A 279 -24.78 -19.65 5.69
CA ARG A 279 -25.41 -20.32 4.56
C ARG A 279 -25.78 -19.30 3.50
N ASN A 280 -24.91 -19.11 2.50
CA ASN A 280 -25.06 -18.04 1.51
C ASN A 280 -24.82 -18.51 0.07
N PRO A 281 -25.63 -18.05 -0.91
CA PRO A 281 -25.36 -18.27 -2.32
C PRO A 281 -24.01 -17.66 -2.72
N CYS A 282 -23.10 -18.48 -3.25
CA CYS A 282 -21.81 -18.00 -3.73
C CYS A 282 -21.25 -18.93 -4.81
N CYS A 283 -20.62 -18.34 -5.83
CA CYS A 283 -20.00 -19.08 -6.94
C CYS A 283 -18.49 -19.28 -6.80
N GLY A 284 -17.84 -18.68 -5.80
CA GLY A 284 -16.38 -18.78 -5.61
C GLY A 284 -15.90 -20.13 -5.09
N THR A 285 -14.59 -20.33 -5.05
CA THR A 285 -14.01 -21.53 -4.44
C THR A 285 -13.75 -21.31 -2.95
N HIS A 286 -13.94 -22.34 -2.13
CA HIS A 286 -13.85 -22.26 -0.67
C HIS A 286 -13.03 -23.43 -0.13
N LEU A 287 -12.38 -23.22 1.01
CA LEU A 287 -11.68 -24.29 1.72
C LEU A 287 -12.71 -25.24 2.36
N PRO A 288 -12.41 -26.55 2.47
CA PRO A 288 -13.36 -27.54 3.00
C PRO A 288 -13.53 -27.50 4.53
N SER A 289 -12.66 -26.78 5.24
CA SER A 289 -12.76 -26.56 6.69
C SER A 289 -12.19 -25.20 7.06
N LEU A 290 -12.77 -24.57 8.09
CA LEU A 290 -12.20 -23.36 8.67
C LEU A 290 -10.83 -23.61 9.29
N HIS A 291 -10.48 -24.85 9.66
CA HIS A 291 -9.15 -25.19 10.18
C HIS A 291 -8.04 -24.83 9.21
N ASN A 292 -8.32 -24.89 7.90
CA ASN A 292 -7.37 -24.52 6.85
C ASN A 292 -7.00 -23.04 6.84
N LEU A 293 -7.81 -22.17 7.48
CA LEU A 293 -7.48 -20.76 7.67
C LEU A 293 -6.39 -20.54 8.71
N GLN A 294 -6.18 -21.50 9.62
CA GLN A 294 -5.21 -21.50 10.73
C GLN A 294 -5.43 -20.38 11.77
N LEU A 295 -5.38 -19.13 11.36
CA LEU A 295 -5.56 -17.94 12.18
C LEU A 295 -6.36 -16.89 11.41
N PHE A 296 -6.99 -15.99 12.17
CA PHE A 296 -7.77 -14.88 11.65
C PHE A 296 -7.36 -13.57 12.35
N LEU A 297 -7.09 -12.51 11.59
CA LEU A 297 -6.67 -11.21 12.11
C LEU A 297 -7.46 -10.07 11.45
N LEU A 298 -7.89 -9.10 12.25
CA LEU A 298 -8.47 -7.82 11.84
C LEU A 298 -7.44 -6.70 12.10
N PRO A 299 -6.51 -6.45 11.16
CA PRO A 299 -5.35 -5.59 11.44
C PRO A 299 -5.70 -4.11 11.66
N HIS A 300 -6.70 -3.58 10.96
CA HIS A 300 -7.12 -2.18 11.07
C HIS A 300 -8.48 -1.92 10.42
N THR A 301 -9.00 -0.71 10.62
CA THR A 301 -10.22 -0.19 9.99
C THR A 301 -9.99 1.20 9.42
N ASP A 302 -10.55 1.49 8.25
CA ASP A 302 -10.56 2.83 7.66
C ASP A 302 -11.99 3.39 7.61
N ALA A 303 -12.21 4.60 8.11
CA ALA A 303 -13.48 5.30 7.92
C ALA A 303 -13.54 5.93 6.51
N LEU A 304 -14.58 5.61 5.74
CA LEU A 304 -14.88 6.25 4.46
C LEU A 304 -15.75 7.48 4.70
N ALA A 305 -15.13 8.64 4.93
CA ALA A 305 -15.85 9.91 5.03
C ALA A 305 -16.44 10.29 3.66
N ARG A 306 -17.70 9.90 3.42
CA ARG A 306 -18.54 10.50 2.37
C ARG A 306 -19.67 11.28 3.04
N SER A 307 -19.96 12.45 2.48
CA SER A 307 -20.75 13.60 2.98
C SER A 307 -22.05 13.33 3.77
N THR A 308 -22.57 12.10 3.85
CA THR A 308 -23.82 11.75 4.53
C THR A 308 -23.90 10.32 5.09
N THR A 309 -22.87 9.46 4.92
CA THR A 309 -22.89 8.08 5.44
C THR A 309 -21.49 7.64 5.86
N THR A 310 -21.32 7.27 7.12
CA THR A 310 -20.04 6.83 7.71
C THR A 310 -19.76 5.36 7.45
N ASN A 311 -19.65 4.95 6.18
CA ASN A 311 -19.20 3.58 5.89
C ASN A 311 -17.76 3.39 6.38
N ALA A 312 -17.39 2.17 6.75
CA ALA A 312 -16.01 1.82 7.10
C ALA A 312 -15.53 0.60 6.32
N ARG A 313 -14.23 0.50 6.10
CA ARG A 313 -13.57 -0.72 5.61
C ARG A 313 -12.96 -1.43 6.80
N LEU A 314 -13.40 -2.66 7.02
CA LEU A 314 -12.79 -3.57 7.98
C LEU A 314 -11.86 -4.51 7.21
N TYR A 315 -10.57 -4.40 7.45
CA TYR A 315 -9.57 -5.24 6.80
C TYR A 315 -9.40 -6.54 7.57
N PHE A 316 -9.11 -7.62 6.85
CA PHE A 316 -8.90 -8.95 7.43
C PHE A 316 -7.83 -9.73 6.68
N LEU A 317 -7.16 -10.61 7.42
CA LEU A 317 -6.13 -11.54 6.96
C LEU A 317 -6.35 -12.91 7.58
N ALA A 318 -6.13 -13.97 6.79
CA ALA A 318 -6.14 -15.35 7.26
C ALA A 318 -5.21 -16.21 6.39
N GLY A 319 -4.98 -17.45 6.81
CA GLY A 319 -4.23 -18.43 6.03
C GLY A 319 -2.82 -17.97 5.64
N PRO A 320 -2.34 -18.29 4.43
CA PRO A 320 -0.99 -17.97 3.98
C PRO A 320 -0.64 -16.47 4.03
N ARG A 321 -1.60 -15.57 3.75
CA ARG A 321 -1.35 -14.11 3.85
C ARG A 321 -1.03 -13.70 5.27
N LEU A 322 -1.76 -14.24 6.24
CA LEU A 322 -1.54 -13.90 7.64
C LEU A 322 -0.19 -14.41 8.12
N ILE A 323 0.21 -15.63 7.76
CA ILE A 323 1.54 -16.17 8.07
C ILE A 323 2.64 -15.26 7.50
N SER A 324 2.50 -14.88 6.23
CA SER A 324 3.45 -13.99 5.54
C SER A 324 3.51 -12.61 6.19
N HIS A 325 2.35 -12.06 6.57
CA HIS A 325 2.23 -10.78 7.27
C HIS A 325 2.89 -10.81 8.66
N LEU A 326 2.61 -11.86 9.46
CA LEU A 326 3.21 -12.04 10.79
C LEU A 326 4.73 -12.23 10.71
N THR A 327 5.21 -12.99 9.71
CA THR A 327 6.64 -13.18 9.46
C THR A 327 7.32 -11.86 9.09
N SER A 328 6.72 -11.09 8.20
CA SER A 328 7.22 -9.76 7.82
C SER A 328 7.27 -8.82 9.03
N ASN A 329 6.20 -8.74 9.82
CA ASN A 329 6.16 -7.92 11.03
C ASN A 329 7.18 -8.37 12.08
N HIS A 330 7.35 -9.69 12.27
CA HIS A 330 8.37 -10.23 13.17
C HIS A 330 9.77 -9.79 12.73
N ASN A 331 10.10 -9.91 11.44
CA ASN A 331 11.39 -9.47 10.91
C ASN A 331 11.59 -7.96 11.07
N LEU A 332 10.57 -7.14 10.81
CA LEU A 332 10.62 -5.69 11.02
C LEU A 332 10.90 -5.33 12.49
N ILE A 333 10.19 -5.97 13.43
CA ILE A 333 10.38 -5.72 14.86
C ILE A 333 11.76 -6.18 15.32
N THR A 334 12.21 -7.37 14.90
CA THR A 334 13.54 -7.91 15.25
C THR A 334 14.67 -7.02 14.72
N ASN A 335 14.57 -6.57 13.46
CA ASN A 335 15.55 -5.66 12.88
C ASN A 335 15.57 -4.30 13.61
N THR A 336 14.39 -3.77 13.95
CA THR A 336 14.28 -2.51 14.71
C THR A 336 14.88 -2.65 16.11
N ALA A 337 14.60 -3.78 16.78
CA ALA A 337 15.15 -4.10 18.09
C ALA A 337 16.69 -4.18 18.07
N ALA A 338 17.26 -4.76 17.02
CA ALA A 338 18.71 -4.82 16.80
C ALA A 338 19.33 -3.42 16.61
N ILE A 339 18.73 -2.56 15.78
CA ILE A 339 19.17 -1.16 15.58
C ILE A 339 19.20 -0.41 16.92
N LEU A 340 18.18 -0.61 17.75
CA LEU A 340 18.03 0.06 19.03
C LEU A 340 18.77 -0.63 20.19
N SER A 341 19.41 -1.78 19.91
CA SER A 341 20.09 -2.62 20.89
C SER A 341 19.21 -2.96 22.10
N CYS A 342 17.97 -3.38 21.86
CA CYS A 342 17.00 -3.73 22.90
C CYS A 342 16.22 -5.00 22.54
N GLY A 343 15.45 -5.55 23.50
CA GLY A 343 14.52 -6.63 23.22
C GLY A 343 13.26 -6.13 22.48
N ALA A 344 12.65 -6.98 21.64
CA ALA A 344 11.46 -6.63 20.86
C ALA A 344 10.32 -5.95 21.66
N PRO A 345 9.96 -6.41 22.88
CA PRO A 345 8.93 -5.73 23.70
C PRO A 345 9.30 -4.31 24.14
N LEU A 346 10.60 -3.99 24.20
CA LEU A 346 11.11 -2.68 24.64
C LEU A 346 11.29 -1.68 23.49
N VAL A 347 11.06 -2.10 22.24
CA VAL A 347 11.23 -1.24 21.07
C VAL A 347 10.43 0.08 21.20
N PRO A 348 9.14 0.09 21.58
CA PRO A 348 8.40 1.35 21.69
C PRO A 348 9.01 2.33 22.71
N ASP A 349 9.39 1.82 23.88
CA ASP A 349 10.01 2.64 24.93
C ASP A 349 11.38 3.16 24.51
N ARG A 350 12.17 2.33 23.82
CA ARG A 350 13.49 2.72 23.32
C ARG A 350 13.40 3.75 22.20
N VAL A 351 12.40 3.65 21.31
CA VAL A 351 12.10 4.69 20.31
C VAL A 351 11.74 6.00 21.00
N LYS A 352 10.87 5.97 22.01
CA LYS A 352 10.51 7.17 22.77
C LYS A 352 11.73 7.80 23.43
N GLN A 353 12.60 7.00 24.04
CA GLN A 353 13.85 7.47 24.63
C GLN A 353 14.75 8.16 23.60
N VAL A 354 14.95 7.56 22.41
CA VAL A 354 15.76 8.17 21.34
C VAL A 354 15.18 9.51 20.89
N VAL A 355 13.85 9.61 20.75
CA VAL A 355 13.16 10.87 20.40
C VAL A 355 13.36 11.93 21.49
N ASP A 356 13.25 11.56 22.76
CA ASP A 356 13.40 12.48 23.89
C ASP A 356 14.86 12.91 24.07
N GLU A 357 15.83 12.00 23.89
CA GLU A 357 17.26 12.31 23.88
C GLU A 357 17.63 13.25 22.74
N ARG A 358 17.08 13.03 21.54
CA ARG A 358 17.26 13.95 20.40
C ARG A 358 16.78 15.36 20.74
N LYS A 359 15.58 15.49 21.31
CA LYS A 359 15.03 16.80 21.72
C LYS A 359 15.88 17.47 22.79
N LYS A 360 16.44 16.71 23.74
CA LYS A 360 17.35 17.25 24.77
C LYS A 360 18.67 17.71 24.17
N ALA A 361 19.24 16.95 23.23
CA ALA A 361 20.45 17.33 22.52
C ALA A 361 20.24 18.59 21.67
N GLU A 362 19.12 18.69 20.93
CA GLU A 362 18.72 19.90 20.19
C GLU A 362 18.64 21.13 21.11
N ARG A 363 17.98 21.02 22.27
CA ARG A 363 17.94 22.12 23.26
C ARG A 363 19.33 22.49 23.78
N ARG A 364 20.18 21.50 24.04
CA ARG A 364 21.55 21.77 24.50
C ARG A 364 22.38 22.47 23.42
N ILE A 365 22.16 22.15 22.14
CA ILE A 365 22.77 22.87 21.02
C ILE A 365 22.31 24.32 21.04
N ASP A 366 21.00 24.59 21.15
CA ASP A 366 20.47 25.95 21.21
C ASP A 366 21.07 26.76 22.38
N ASP A 367 21.20 26.14 23.56
CA ASP A 367 21.80 26.79 24.75
C ASP A 367 23.29 27.13 24.54
N VAL A 368 24.06 26.20 23.96
CA VAL A 368 25.50 26.39 23.68
C VAL A 368 25.71 27.40 22.55
N GLU A 369 24.86 27.37 21.52
CA GLU A 369 24.85 28.40 20.47
C GLU A 369 24.56 29.78 21.08
N ALA A 370 23.58 29.90 21.99
CA ALA A 370 23.30 31.17 22.67
C ALA A 370 24.47 31.65 23.54
N GLU A 371 25.20 30.74 24.21
CA GLU A 371 26.42 31.06 24.96
C GLU A 371 27.56 31.50 24.05
N LEU A 372 27.81 30.76 22.97
CA LEU A 372 28.84 31.10 21.99
C LEU A 372 28.54 32.45 21.30
N ALA A 373 27.26 32.72 21.01
CA ALA A 373 26.84 33.99 20.44
C ALA A 373 27.16 35.17 21.36
N ARG A 374 26.93 35.01 22.68
CA ARG A 374 27.32 36.00 23.69
C ARG A 374 28.84 36.17 23.78
N TYR A 375 29.59 35.08 23.79
CA TYR A 375 31.05 35.14 23.84
C TYR A 375 31.66 35.87 22.62
N ILE A 376 31.18 35.56 21.41
CA ILE A 376 31.60 36.26 20.18
C ILE A 376 31.23 37.74 20.26
N ALA A 377 30.03 38.06 20.72
CA ALA A 377 29.59 39.44 20.91
C ALA A 377 30.45 40.23 21.91
N GLU A 378 30.82 39.63 23.04
CA GLU A 378 31.71 40.27 24.03
C GLU A 378 33.10 40.57 23.45
N GLY A 379 33.66 39.65 22.65
CA GLY A 379 34.90 39.89 21.92
C GLY A 379 34.80 41.09 20.98
N LEU A 380 33.71 41.15 20.19
CA LEU A 380 33.43 42.27 19.30
C LEU A 380 33.24 43.61 20.03
N VAL A 381 32.62 43.60 21.22
CA VAL A 381 32.46 44.82 22.03
C VAL A 381 33.81 45.30 22.57
N LYS A 382 34.71 44.39 22.95
CA LYS A 382 36.09 44.76 23.34
C LYS A 382 36.85 45.39 22.17
N ASP A 383 36.71 44.84 20.97
CA ASP A 383 37.30 45.42 19.76
C ASP A 383 36.69 46.81 19.44
N LEU A 384 35.37 46.96 19.59
CA LEU A 384 34.68 48.24 19.43
C LEU A 384 35.21 49.30 20.42
N ALA A 385 35.44 48.93 21.68
CA ALA A 385 35.94 49.85 22.69
C ALA A 385 37.32 50.43 22.35
N GLN A 386 38.17 49.66 21.65
CA GLN A 386 39.51 50.10 21.21
C GLN A 386 39.47 51.04 19.98
N THR A 387 38.31 51.22 19.38
CA THR A 387 38.14 52.07 18.19
C THR A 387 38.11 53.55 18.58
N GLU A 388 38.82 54.40 17.83
CA GLU A 388 38.88 55.84 18.08
C GLU A 388 37.50 56.50 18.04
N ASP A 389 37.24 57.43 18.96
CA ASP A 389 35.97 58.14 19.06
C ASP A 389 35.64 58.91 17.76
N GLY A 390 34.42 58.73 17.26
CA GLY A 390 33.94 59.33 16.00
C GLY A 390 34.28 58.52 14.75
N SER A 391 35.08 57.46 14.83
CA SER A 391 35.32 56.54 13.72
C SER A 391 34.26 55.43 13.63
N LEU A 392 34.07 54.87 12.43
CA LEU A 392 33.13 53.77 12.18
C LEU A 392 33.84 52.44 12.38
N PHE A 393 33.46 51.67 13.41
CA PHE A 393 33.96 50.32 13.63
C PHE A 393 33.41 49.38 12.55
N LYS A 394 34.31 48.75 11.78
CA LYS A 394 33.95 47.85 10.68
C LYS A 394 34.53 46.47 10.93
N ARG A 395 33.72 45.44 10.79
CA ARG A 395 34.19 44.06 10.96
C ARG A 395 33.49 43.10 10.02
N HIS A 396 34.25 42.16 9.46
CA HIS A 396 33.71 40.97 8.80
C HIS A 396 34.06 39.75 9.65
N ILE A 397 33.06 38.91 9.93
CA ILE A 397 33.25 37.61 10.58
C ILE A 397 32.72 36.54 9.64
N HIS A 398 33.61 35.65 9.24
CA HIS A 398 33.27 34.46 8.48
C HIS A 398 33.27 33.21 9.37
N ARG A 399 32.34 32.29 9.10
CA ARG A 399 32.26 30.97 9.75
C ARG A 399 31.95 29.89 8.72
N THR A 400 32.31 28.67 9.07
CA THR A 400 31.93 27.46 8.32
C THR A 400 31.10 26.59 9.24
N GLU A 401 29.87 26.28 8.82
CA GLU A 401 28.89 25.57 9.65
C GLU A 401 27.83 24.87 8.78
N ASP A 402 27.56 23.60 9.10
CA ASP A 402 26.56 22.76 8.41
C ASP A 402 25.21 22.69 9.17
N SER A 403 25.00 23.61 10.11
CA SER A 403 23.76 23.68 10.90
C SER A 403 22.54 23.99 10.02
N ALA A 404 21.38 23.48 10.40
CA ALA A 404 20.12 23.82 9.74
C ALA A 404 19.65 25.26 10.07
N ASN A 405 20.15 25.86 11.16
CA ASN A 405 19.70 27.16 11.69
C ASN A 405 20.78 28.26 11.66
N VAL A 406 21.62 28.27 10.62
CA VAL A 406 22.70 29.27 10.45
C VAL A 406 22.21 30.72 10.59
N LEU A 407 21.09 31.06 9.97
CA LEU A 407 20.53 32.42 10.07
C LEU A 407 20.13 32.78 11.51
N GLY A 408 19.57 31.82 12.25
CA GLY A 408 19.20 31.99 13.65
C GLY A 408 20.43 32.28 14.50
N PHE A 409 21.49 31.50 14.35
CA PHE A 409 22.73 31.69 15.10
C PHE A 409 23.43 33.02 14.78
N LEU A 410 23.59 33.39 13.50
CA LEU A 410 24.14 34.70 13.12
C LEU A 410 23.29 35.86 13.65
N SER A 411 21.97 35.71 13.67
CA SER A 411 21.04 36.69 14.24
C SER A 411 21.16 36.78 15.77
N ALA A 412 21.46 35.67 16.45
CA ALA A 412 21.73 35.63 17.88
C ALA A 412 23.02 36.39 18.23
N ILE A 413 24.11 36.17 17.46
CA ILE A 413 25.36 36.96 17.61
C ILE A 413 25.07 38.45 17.44
N ALA A 414 24.37 38.80 16.35
CA ALA A 414 24.05 40.20 16.06
C ALA A 414 23.21 40.87 17.16
N SER A 415 22.26 40.13 17.74
CA SER A 415 21.41 40.63 18.83
C SER A 415 22.18 40.75 20.14
N ALA A 416 23.00 39.75 20.47
CA ALA A 416 23.86 39.78 21.66
C ALA A 416 24.85 40.96 21.61
N PHE A 417 25.47 41.21 20.45
CA PHE A 417 26.36 42.35 20.24
C PHE A 417 25.61 43.68 20.38
N SER A 418 24.46 43.84 19.71
CA SER A 418 23.68 45.07 19.78
C SER A 418 23.27 45.42 21.22
N ASN A 419 22.88 44.41 22.01
CA ASN A 419 22.51 44.59 23.41
C ASN A 419 23.71 44.98 24.28
N ALA A 420 24.84 44.28 24.11
CA ALA A 420 26.07 44.54 24.86
C ALA A 420 26.68 45.91 24.51
N ALA A 421 26.70 46.27 23.23
CA ALA A 421 27.17 47.58 22.76
C ALA A 421 26.29 48.72 23.30
N SER A 422 24.97 48.54 23.33
CA SER A 422 24.04 49.54 23.90
C SER A 422 24.24 49.73 25.40
N ALA A 423 24.58 48.67 26.13
CA ALA A 423 24.84 48.71 27.57
C ALA A 423 26.19 49.36 27.93
N ALA A 424 27.16 49.39 27.00
CA ALA A 424 28.50 49.93 27.23
C ALA A 424 28.57 51.48 27.24
N SER A 425 27.45 52.20 27.10
CA SER A 425 27.32 53.66 27.24
C SER A 425 28.14 54.56 26.30
N GLU A 426 28.94 54.00 25.38
CA GLU A 426 29.66 54.76 24.36
C GLU A 426 28.90 54.71 23.03
N ALA A 427 28.45 55.87 22.54
CA ALA A 427 27.76 56.04 21.26
C ALA A 427 28.70 55.85 20.05
N LYS A 428 29.42 54.73 19.99
CA LYS A 428 30.33 54.38 18.90
C LYS A 428 29.55 53.81 17.71
N SER A 429 29.84 54.33 16.51
CA SER A 429 29.20 53.86 15.28
C SER A 429 29.84 52.55 14.83
N TYR A 430 29.04 51.57 14.42
CA TYR A 430 29.54 50.28 13.96
C TYR A 430 28.79 49.76 12.73
N LEU A 431 29.48 48.91 11.95
CA LEU A 431 28.97 48.14 10.83
C LEU A 431 29.68 46.79 10.77
N ILE A 432 28.96 45.71 11.05
CA ILE A 432 29.49 44.35 11.13
C ILE A 432 28.75 43.46 10.12
N VAL A 433 29.51 42.66 9.38
CA VAL A 433 28.96 41.66 8.46
C VAL A 433 29.36 40.29 8.95
N PHE A 434 28.38 39.41 9.12
CA PHE A 434 28.56 38.01 9.43
C PHE A 434 28.25 37.19 8.18
N THR A 435 29.12 36.25 7.84
CA THR A 435 28.87 35.28 6.76
C THR A 435 29.11 33.87 7.24
N SER A 436 28.29 32.92 6.77
CA SER A 436 28.46 31.51 7.10
C SER A 436 28.23 30.60 5.89
N THR A 437 29.21 29.74 5.62
CA THR A 437 29.22 28.77 4.51
C THR A 437 29.08 27.33 5.04
N PRO A 438 28.51 26.40 4.25
CA PRO A 438 28.62 24.98 4.55
C PRO A 438 30.04 24.47 4.26
N THR A 439 30.44 23.40 4.95
CA THR A 439 31.77 22.78 4.81
C THR A 439 31.96 22.23 3.39
N SER A 440 30.93 21.60 2.83
CA SER A 440 30.93 21.12 1.44
C SER A 440 30.11 22.06 0.56
N GLN A 441 30.74 22.58 -0.49
CA GLN A 441 30.13 23.58 -1.36
C GLN A 441 29.97 23.07 -2.79
N THR A 442 28.80 23.31 -3.38
CA THR A 442 28.48 23.08 -4.78
C THR A 442 27.97 24.38 -5.41
N ALA A 443 27.70 24.38 -6.71
CA ALA A 443 27.11 25.54 -7.39
C ALA A 443 25.73 25.94 -6.85
N SER A 444 25.05 25.06 -6.11
CA SER A 444 23.76 25.34 -5.44
C SER A 444 23.89 25.59 -3.94
N SER A 445 25.10 25.54 -3.37
CA SER A 445 25.30 25.84 -1.95
C SER A 445 24.94 27.28 -1.64
N THR A 446 24.44 27.49 -0.43
CA THR A 446 23.97 28.81 0.02
C THR A 446 24.82 29.30 1.18
N THR A 447 25.43 30.46 1.02
CA THR A 447 26.08 31.20 2.10
C THR A 447 25.09 32.20 2.68
N VAL A 448 24.90 32.15 4.00
CA VAL A 448 24.05 33.11 4.71
C VAL A 448 24.87 34.34 5.07
N VAL A 449 24.29 35.51 4.88
CA VAL A 449 24.91 36.82 5.18
C VAL A 449 23.98 37.61 6.10
N VAL A 450 24.52 38.18 7.17
CA VAL A 450 23.81 39.09 8.08
C VAL A 450 24.65 40.35 8.26
N VAL A 451 24.07 41.51 8.02
CA VAL A 451 24.67 42.81 8.29
C VAL A 451 23.97 43.43 9.49
N LEU A 452 24.77 43.97 10.41
CA LEU A 452 24.34 44.68 11.59
C LEU A 452 25.04 46.04 11.62
N GLY A 453 24.34 47.12 11.89
CA GLY A 453 24.97 48.42 12.05
C GLY A 453 24.20 49.36 12.98
N SER A 454 24.88 50.39 13.46
CA SER A 454 24.29 51.43 14.31
C SER A 454 23.51 52.49 13.51
N ASP A 455 23.68 52.53 12.19
CA ASP A 455 23.08 53.49 11.27
C ASP A 455 22.42 52.76 10.09
N ASP A 456 21.10 52.92 9.98
CA ASP A 456 20.25 52.33 8.95
C ASP A 456 20.72 52.63 7.52
N LYS A 457 21.26 53.84 7.28
CA LYS A 457 21.73 54.24 5.95
C LYS A 457 22.95 53.43 5.55
N LYS A 458 23.91 53.28 6.46
CA LYS A 458 25.12 52.48 6.24
C LYS A 458 24.82 51.00 6.08
N VAL A 459 23.86 50.46 6.84
CA VAL A 459 23.39 49.07 6.68
C VAL A 459 22.78 48.85 5.30
N LYS A 460 21.97 49.81 4.81
CA LYS A 460 21.39 49.75 3.46
C LYS A 460 22.46 49.85 2.38
N GLU A 461 23.42 50.77 2.51
CA GLU A 461 24.53 50.91 1.56
C GLU A 461 25.40 49.63 1.50
N ALA A 462 25.69 49.02 2.65
CA ALA A 462 26.37 47.73 2.72
C ALA A 462 25.56 46.61 2.03
N GLY A 463 24.25 46.54 2.28
CA GLY A 463 23.36 45.57 1.63
C GLY A 463 23.31 45.71 0.11
N GLU A 464 23.23 46.94 -0.41
CA GLU A 464 23.27 47.21 -1.87
C GLU A 464 24.67 46.93 -2.46
N GLY A 465 25.73 47.18 -1.70
CA GLY A 465 27.10 46.79 -2.05
C GLY A 465 27.26 45.26 -2.17
N LEU A 466 26.69 44.50 -1.24
CA LEU A 466 26.69 43.03 -1.28
C LEU A 466 25.90 42.49 -2.47
N LYS A 467 24.76 43.11 -2.80
CA LYS A 467 23.98 42.76 -4.00
C LYS A 467 24.76 42.99 -5.28
N SER A 468 25.35 44.18 -5.43
CA SER A 468 26.02 44.60 -6.67
C SER A 468 27.39 43.93 -6.89
N LYS A 469 28.20 43.81 -5.83
CA LYS A 469 29.58 43.28 -5.94
C LYS A 469 29.66 41.76 -5.77
N LEU A 470 28.79 41.17 -4.95
CA LEU A 470 28.84 39.74 -4.61
C LEU A 470 27.60 38.96 -5.08
N GLY A 471 26.58 39.62 -5.65
CA GLY A 471 25.37 38.93 -6.10
C GLY A 471 24.50 38.38 -4.97
N VAL A 472 24.68 38.84 -3.73
CA VAL A 472 23.89 38.40 -2.58
C VAL A 472 22.44 38.84 -2.76
N LYS A 473 21.47 37.93 -2.59
CA LYS A 473 20.05 38.26 -2.63
C LYS A 473 19.50 38.36 -1.21
N GLY A 474 18.97 39.52 -0.83
CA GLY A 474 18.55 39.77 0.54
C GLY A 474 17.85 41.10 0.75
N GLY A 475 17.41 41.32 1.99
CA GLY A 475 16.67 42.49 2.44
C GLY A 475 16.85 42.73 3.93
N GLY A 476 16.49 43.93 4.36
CA GLY A 476 16.67 44.38 5.74
C GLY A 476 15.83 45.59 6.06
N LYS A 477 15.66 45.86 7.35
CA LYS A 477 15.01 47.08 7.86
C LYS A 477 15.75 47.52 9.12
N GLY A 478 15.98 48.81 9.23
CA GLY A 478 16.66 49.39 10.38
C GLY A 478 18.13 48.96 10.44
N ALA A 479 18.58 48.70 11.67
CA ALA A 479 19.94 48.27 12.03
C ALA A 479 20.35 46.88 11.50
N LYS A 480 19.47 46.14 10.82
CA LYS A 480 19.73 44.75 10.38
C LYS A 480 19.35 44.50 8.92
N TRP A 481 20.19 43.74 8.23
CA TRP A 481 19.95 43.23 6.88
C TRP A 481 20.40 41.77 6.79
N SER A 482 19.70 40.95 6.02
CA SER A 482 20.09 39.54 5.81
C SER A 482 19.91 39.12 4.37
N GLY A 483 20.74 38.20 3.91
CA GLY A 483 20.73 37.73 2.54
C GLY A 483 21.40 36.38 2.37
N LYS A 484 21.33 35.89 1.14
CA LYS A 484 21.86 34.61 0.71
C LYS A 484 22.67 34.79 -0.55
N TYR A 485 23.89 34.27 -0.55
CA TYR A 485 24.69 34.07 -1.75
C TYR A 485 24.54 32.62 -2.20
N VAL A 486 24.38 32.39 -3.50
CA VAL A 486 24.28 31.04 -4.07
C VAL A 486 25.50 30.77 -4.94
N GLY A 487 26.22 29.70 -4.62
CA GLY A 487 27.45 29.30 -5.30
C GLY A 487 28.53 28.85 -4.33
N VAL A 488 29.74 28.67 -4.87
CA VAL A 488 30.93 28.35 -4.07
C VAL A 488 31.57 29.65 -3.59
N TRP A 489 31.48 29.90 -2.29
CA TRP A 489 32.14 30.99 -1.60
C TRP A 489 33.63 30.67 -1.41
N ARG A 490 34.50 31.35 -2.15
CA ARG A 490 35.95 31.21 -2.05
C ARG A 490 36.44 32.29 -1.10
N GLU A 491 36.75 31.91 0.12
CA GLU A 491 37.17 32.86 1.17
C GLU A 491 38.25 33.85 0.71
N ALA A 492 39.27 33.38 -0.03
CA ALA A 492 40.34 34.22 -0.56
C ALA A 492 39.90 35.31 -1.57
N LYS A 493 38.68 35.23 -2.11
CA LYS A 493 38.14 36.19 -3.08
C LYS A 493 36.93 36.93 -2.52
N GLU A 494 35.92 36.20 -2.07
CA GLU A 494 34.67 36.81 -1.60
C GLU A 494 34.86 37.55 -0.26
N ASN A 495 35.71 37.06 0.67
CA ASN A 495 36.00 37.81 1.91
C ASN A 495 36.77 39.10 1.60
N VAL A 496 37.78 39.06 0.73
CA VAL A 496 38.55 40.25 0.32
C VAL A 496 37.65 41.28 -0.36
N THR A 497 36.72 40.84 -1.20
CA THR A 497 35.75 41.74 -1.86
C THR A 497 34.84 42.42 -0.83
N LEU A 498 34.44 41.69 0.21
CA LEU A 498 33.61 42.18 1.30
C LEU A 498 34.38 43.16 2.21
N GLU A 499 35.63 42.86 2.55
CA GLU A 499 36.51 43.77 3.30
C GLU A 499 36.77 45.09 2.54
N ASN A 500 36.99 45.01 1.22
CA ASN A 500 37.10 46.18 0.35
C ASN A 500 35.79 46.99 0.29
N LEU A 501 34.64 46.31 0.30
CA LEU A 501 33.33 46.97 0.39
C LEU A 501 33.20 47.73 1.70
N LEU A 502 33.53 47.11 2.83
CA LEU A 502 33.46 47.76 4.15
C LEU A 502 34.44 48.93 4.26
N SER A 503 35.64 48.80 3.72
CA SER A 503 36.65 49.87 3.73
C SER A 503 36.19 51.12 2.96
N GLY A 504 35.36 50.95 1.92
CA GLY A 504 34.83 52.04 1.09
C GLY A 504 33.56 52.72 1.61
N LEU A 505 32.94 52.22 2.68
CA LEU A 505 31.81 52.85 3.40
C LEU A 505 32.30 53.75 4.54
#